data_AF-A0A7S3JBJ8-F1
#
_entry.id   AF-A0A7S3JBJ8-F1
#
_cell.length_a   1.000
_cell.length_b   1.000
_cell.length_c   1.000
_cell.angle_alpha   90.00
_cell.angle_beta   90.00
_cell.angle_gamma   90.00
#
_symmetry.space_group_name_H-M   'P 1'
#
loop_
_entity.id
_entity.type
_entity.pdbx_description
1 polymer ?
#
loop_
_entity_poly.entity_id
_entity_poly.type
_entity_poly.pdbx_seq_one_letter_code
_entity_poly.pdbx_strand_id
1 'polypeptide(L)'
;LKTDPLDTKVVDEIGRDLPRTFTTDRILQKEGLTQLKNVLECIAYTIPDVGYCQGMNFIGATLLFVLEDEELAFWIFYAMMNDLDMKHMYLPGVPELHMK
;
A
#
# COMPACT_ATOMS: atom_id res chain seq x y z
N LEU A 1 6.84 14.83 -11.46
CA LEU A 1 5.68 14.06 -10.94
C LEU A 1 4.81 13.72 -12.14
N LYS A 2 4.47 12.44 -12.36
CA LYS A 2 3.63 12.02 -13.51
C LYS A 2 2.23 12.64 -13.34
N THR A 3 1.81 13.55 -14.19
CA THR A 3 0.53 14.24 -13.97
C THR A 3 -0.70 13.38 -14.25
N ASP A 4 -0.50 12.16 -14.74
CA ASP A 4 -1.58 11.25 -15.10
C ASP A 4 -2.23 10.65 -13.84
N PRO A 5 -3.56 10.52 -13.83
CA PRO A 5 -4.29 9.89 -12.74
C PRO A 5 -3.89 8.42 -12.58
N LEU A 6 -3.98 7.91 -11.35
CA LEU A 6 -3.77 6.49 -11.05
C LEU A 6 -4.78 5.63 -11.83
N ASP A 7 -4.37 4.45 -12.28
CA ASP A 7 -5.25 3.50 -12.98
C ASP A 7 -6.48 3.20 -12.12
N THR A 8 -7.67 3.36 -12.70
CA THR A 8 -8.95 3.10 -12.02
C THR A 8 -9.02 1.68 -11.44
N LYS A 9 -8.38 0.69 -12.09
CA LYS A 9 -8.32 -0.68 -11.58
C LYS A 9 -7.61 -0.76 -10.23
N VAL A 10 -6.50 -0.03 -10.08
CA VAL A 10 -5.72 0.04 -8.84
C VAL A 10 -6.56 0.68 -7.73
N VAL A 11 -7.24 1.79 -8.05
CA VAL A 11 -8.15 2.46 -7.12
C VAL A 11 -9.27 1.52 -6.66
N ASP A 12 -9.87 0.77 -7.58
CA ASP A 12 -10.93 -0.20 -7.28
C ASP A 12 -10.43 -1.38 -6.44
N GLU A 13 -9.21 -1.86 -6.69
CA GLU A 13 -8.56 -2.92 -5.90
C GLU A 13 -8.32 -2.48 -4.46
N ILE A 14 -7.73 -1.30 -4.26
CA ILE A 14 -7.54 -0.69 -2.94
C ILE A 14 -8.91 -0.56 -2.25
N GLY A 15 -9.91 -0.01 -2.95
CA GLY A 15 -11.26 0.18 -2.43
C GLY A 15 -11.91 -1.12 -1.93
N ARG A 16 -11.65 -2.26 -2.58
CA ARG A 16 -12.15 -3.57 -2.15
C ARG A 16 -11.43 -4.12 -0.92
N ASP A 17 -10.16 -3.80 -0.73
CA ASP A 17 -9.33 -4.32 0.38
C ASP A 17 -9.49 -3.50 1.67
N LEU A 18 -9.73 -2.18 1.58
CA LEU A 18 -9.97 -1.31 2.73
C LEU A 18 -10.98 -1.88 3.75
N PRO A 19 -12.22 -2.26 3.38
CA PRO A 19 -13.20 -2.79 4.33
C PRO A 19 -12.88 -4.21 4.83
N ARG A 20 -11.78 -4.83 4.39
CA ARG A 20 -11.29 -6.13 4.90
C ARG A 20 -10.03 -5.99 5.76
N THR A 21 -9.56 -4.76 5.99
CA THR A 21 -8.30 -4.48 6.69
C THR A 21 -8.57 -4.08 8.14
N PHE A 22 -8.26 -4.97 9.09
CA PHE A 22 -8.36 -4.75 10.55
C PHE A 22 -9.66 -4.03 11.02
N THR A 23 -10.81 -4.50 10.52
CA THR A 23 -12.13 -3.87 10.72
C THR A 23 -12.64 -3.80 12.17
N THR A 24 -12.00 -4.52 13.09
CA THR A 24 -12.38 -4.56 14.51
C THR A 24 -11.51 -3.67 15.40
N ASP A 25 -10.44 -3.08 14.87
CA ASP A 25 -9.51 -2.28 15.66
C ASP A 25 -9.93 -0.80 15.68
N ARG A 26 -9.95 -0.18 16.86
CA ARG A 26 -10.42 1.21 17.06
C ARG A 26 -9.61 2.24 16.29
N ILE A 27 -8.42 1.88 15.82
CA ILE A 27 -7.47 2.75 15.13
C ILE A 27 -7.82 2.93 13.64
N LEU A 28 -8.52 1.96 13.02
CA LEU A 28 -9.04 2.08 11.65
C LEU A 28 -10.52 2.50 11.63
N GLN A 29 -10.82 3.58 12.36
CA GLN A 29 -12.06 4.35 12.16
C GLN A 29 -12.09 4.98 10.76
N LYS A 30 -13.16 5.71 10.41
CA LYS A 30 -13.30 6.37 9.10
C LYS A 30 -12.05 7.19 8.69
N GLU A 31 -11.41 7.85 9.64
CA GLU A 31 -10.20 8.63 9.40
C GLU A 31 -9.00 7.73 9.05
N GLY A 32 -8.71 6.71 9.86
CA GLY A 32 -7.64 5.75 9.59
C GLY A 32 -7.81 5.00 8.26
N LEU A 33 -9.04 4.67 7.86
CA LEU A 33 -9.31 4.07 6.54
C LEU A 33 -9.05 5.06 5.39
N THR A 34 -9.28 6.36 5.62
CA THR A 34 -8.97 7.41 4.65
C THR A 34 -7.46 7.60 4.53
N GLN A 35 -6.74 7.64 5.64
CA GLN A 35 -5.28 7.70 5.67
C GLN A 35 -4.66 6.47 4.98
N LEU A 36 -5.18 5.27 5.27
CA LEU A 36 -4.74 4.04 4.64
C LEU A 36 -4.94 4.09 3.12
N LYS A 37 -6.11 4.57 2.67
CA LYS A 37 -6.38 4.75 1.24
C LYS A 37 -5.33 5.67 0.60
N ASN A 38 -5.09 6.84 1.19
CA ASN A 38 -4.14 7.82 0.67
C ASN A 38 -2.73 7.24 0.60
N VAL A 39 -2.26 6.57 1.65
CA VAL A 39 -0.92 5.93 1.67
C VAL A 39 -0.80 4.90 0.54
N LEU A 40 -1.80 4.03 0.36
CA LEU A 40 -1.79 2.99 -0.68
C LEU A 40 -1.82 3.58 -2.09
N GLU A 41 -2.66 4.59 -2.34
CA GLU A 41 -2.72 5.27 -3.64
C GLU A 41 -1.41 6.02 -3.93
N CYS A 42 -0.83 6.68 -2.93
CA CYS A 42 0.45 7.35 -3.05
C CYS A 42 1.57 6.36 -3.40
N ILE A 43 1.66 5.22 -2.71
CA ILE A 43 2.66 4.17 -3.00
C ILE A 43 2.48 3.62 -4.41
N ALA A 44 1.24 3.31 -4.81
CA ALA A 44 0.96 2.79 -6.15
C ALA A 44 1.33 3.81 -7.24
N TYR A 45 1.16 5.10 -6.95
CA TYR A 45 1.55 6.18 -7.83
C TYR A 45 3.07 6.38 -7.90
N THR A 46 3.81 6.26 -6.78
CA THR A 46 5.28 6.38 -6.77
C THR A 46 5.98 5.17 -7.36
N ILE A 47 5.39 3.97 -7.27
CA ILE A 47 5.99 2.71 -7.73
C ILE A 47 5.05 2.02 -8.75
N PRO A 48 4.89 2.62 -9.95
CA PRO A 48 3.88 2.17 -10.92
C PRO A 48 4.12 0.76 -11.47
N ASP A 49 5.35 0.25 -11.43
CA ASP A 49 5.67 -1.12 -11.87
C ASP A 49 5.06 -2.18 -10.93
N VAL A 50 4.85 -1.81 -9.66
CA VAL A 50 4.12 -2.61 -8.67
C VAL A 50 2.64 -2.25 -8.71
N GLY A 51 2.32 -0.95 -8.75
CA GLY A 51 0.96 -0.46 -8.56
C GLY A 51 0.45 -0.86 -7.18
N TYR A 52 -0.61 -1.66 -7.14
CA TYR A 52 -1.14 -2.25 -5.91
C TYR A 52 -1.18 -3.77 -6.03
N CYS A 53 -0.66 -4.44 -5.00
CA CYS A 53 -0.75 -5.88 -4.85
C CYS A 53 -1.53 -6.22 -3.58
N GLN A 54 -2.40 -7.23 -3.67
CA GLN A 54 -3.18 -7.71 -2.53
C GLN A 54 -2.23 -8.07 -1.37
N GLY A 55 -2.54 -7.54 -0.18
CA GLY A 55 -1.71 -7.71 1.02
C GLY A 55 -0.95 -6.44 1.43
N MET A 56 -0.73 -5.50 0.51
CA MET A 56 -0.12 -4.20 0.84
C MET A 56 -0.95 -3.37 1.82
N ASN A 57 -2.28 -3.58 1.82
CA ASN A 57 -3.20 -2.99 2.79
C ASN A 57 -2.82 -3.31 4.24
N PHE A 58 -2.37 -4.54 4.53
CA PHE A 58 -1.98 -4.91 5.89
C PHE A 58 -0.69 -4.23 6.32
N ILE A 59 0.31 -4.10 5.44
CA ILE A 59 1.55 -3.37 5.73
C ILE A 59 1.25 -1.91 6.02
N GLY A 60 0.53 -1.23 5.11
CA GLY A 60 0.16 0.17 5.29
C GLY A 60 -0.63 0.39 6.58
N ALA A 61 -1.57 -0.50 6.90
CA ALA A 61 -2.36 -0.43 8.12
C ALA A 61 -1.51 -0.65 9.39
N THR A 62 -0.58 -1.60 9.38
CA THR A 62 0.35 -1.81 10.51
C THR A 62 1.26 -0.62 10.72
N LEU A 63 1.77 0.01 9.66
CA LEU A 63 2.57 1.23 9.77
C LEU A 63 1.76 2.38 10.36
N LEU A 64 0.54 2.62 9.86
CA LEU A 64 -0.35 3.63 10.43
C LEU A 64 -0.68 3.35 11.90
N PHE A 65 -0.87 2.08 12.27
CA PHE A 65 -1.14 1.70 13.65
C PHE A 65 0.03 1.99 14.59
N VAL A 66 1.27 1.74 14.14
CA VAL A 66 2.47 1.92 14.98
C VAL A 66 2.92 3.38 15.04
N LEU A 67 2.78 4.10 13.93
CA LEU A 67 3.33 5.44 13.76
C LEU A 67 2.33 6.54 14.09
N GLU A 68 1.03 6.27 13.93
CA GLU A 68 -0.06 7.25 14.09
C GLU A 68 0.14 8.53 13.25
N ASP A 69 0.88 8.42 12.13
CA ASP A 69 1.22 9.52 11.23
C ASP A 69 1.20 9.03 9.77
N GLU A 70 0.38 9.67 8.94
CA GLU A 70 0.16 9.30 7.53
C GLU A 70 1.40 9.52 6.65
N GLU A 71 2.08 10.65 6.82
CA GLU A 71 3.25 11.01 6.02
C GLU A 71 4.43 10.10 6.36
N LEU A 72 4.65 9.85 7.66
CA LEU A 72 5.69 8.94 8.11
C LEU A 72 5.42 7.50 7.67
N ALA A 73 4.16 7.04 7.73
CA ALA A 73 3.77 5.73 7.23
C ALA A 73 4.06 5.59 5.73
N PHE A 74 3.76 6.63 4.93
CA PHE A 74 4.13 6.65 3.52
C PHE A 74 5.63 6.55 3.30
N TRP A 75 6.44 7.39 3.96
CA TRP A 75 7.89 7.41 3.74
C TRP A 75 8.56 6.10 4.16
N ILE A 76 8.14 5.51 5.27
CA ILE A 76 8.66 4.23 5.72
C ILE A 76 8.25 3.12 4.75
N PHE A 77 7.00 3.11 4.28
CA PHE A 77 6.57 2.12 3.28
C PHE A 77 7.35 2.28 1.97
N TYR A 78 7.55 3.51 1.50
CA TYR A 78 8.36 3.79 0.31
C TYR A 78 9.80 3.30 0.47
N ALA A 79 10.42 3.54 1.62
CA ALA A 79 11.78 3.06 1.93
C ALA A 79 11.84 1.53 2.00
N MET A 80 10.84 0.87 2.58
CA MET A 80 10.75 -0.60 2.56
C MET A 80 10.72 -1.14 1.12
N MET A 81 9.94 -0.51 0.24
CA MET A 81 9.82 -0.96 -1.15
C MET A 81 11.08 -0.72 -1.98
N ASN A 82 11.77 0.40 -1.78
CA ASN A 82 12.91 0.81 -2.61
C ASN A 82 14.28 0.51 -1.99
N ASP A 83 14.46 0.81 -0.71
CA ASP A 83 15.76 0.70 -0.03
C ASP A 83 15.98 -0.69 0.56
N LEU A 84 14.90 -1.37 1.02
CA LEU A 84 14.95 -2.78 1.42
C LEU A 84 14.58 -3.74 0.29
N ASP A 85 14.42 -3.20 -0.93
CA ASP A 85 14.17 -3.94 -2.17
C ASP A 85 12.95 -4.87 -2.14
N MET A 86 11.96 -4.56 -1.29
CA MET A 86 10.77 -5.41 -1.13
C MET A 86 9.82 -5.39 -2.33
N LYS A 87 9.96 -4.43 -3.24
CA LYS A 87 9.12 -4.31 -4.45
C LYS A 87 9.10 -5.58 -5.30
N HIS A 88 10.18 -6.38 -5.31
CA HIS A 88 10.27 -7.61 -6.09
C HIS A 88 9.25 -8.68 -5.67
N MET A 89 8.84 -8.69 -4.40
CA MET A 89 7.79 -9.57 -3.89
C MET A 89 6.41 -9.25 -4.48
N TYR A 90 6.23 -8.05 -5.01
CA TYR A 90 4.95 -7.53 -5.50
C TYR A 90 4.90 -7.33 -7.02
N LEU A 91 6.00 -7.61 -7.73
CA LEU A 91 6.02 -7.48 -9.18
C LEU A 91 5.10 -8.52 -9.85
N PRO A 92 4.38 -8.14 -10.91
CA PRO A 92 3.56 -9.07 -11.68
C PRO A 92 4.37 -10.28 -12.17
N GLY A 93 3.79 -11.47 -12.08
CA GLY A 93 4.41 -12.72 -12.57
C GLY A 93 5.29 -13.45 -11.55
N VAL A 94 5.35 -12.97 -10.30
CA VAL A 94 6.05 -13.63 -9.15
C VAL A 94 7.42 -14.21 -9.55
N PRO A 95 8.35 -13.38 -10.09
CA PRO A 95 9.62 -13.87 -10.62
C PRO A 95 10.44 -14.67 -9.60
N GLU A 96 10.31 -14.33 -8.32
CA GLU A 96 11.04 -14.96 -7.21
C GLU A 96 10.34 -16.20 -6.63
N LEU A 97 9.06 -16.45 -6.94
CA LEU A 97 8.36 -17.64 -6.43
C LEU A 97 8.87 -18.93 -7.08
N HIS A 98 9.55 -18.83 -8.23
CA HIS A 98 10.29 -19.92 -8.87
C HIS A 98 11.71 -20.07 -8.29
N MET A 99 11.85 -20.11 -6.97
CA MET A 99 13.08 -20.61 -6.37
C MET A 99 13.07 -22.14 -6.47
N LYS A 100 13.98 -22.69 -7.30
CA LYS A 100 14.35 -24.11 -7.31
C LYS A 100 15.32 -24.43 -6.18
#